data_AF-A0A2P4TBE9-F1
#
_entry.id   AF-A0A2P4TBE9-F1
#
_cell.length_a   1.000
_cell.length_b   1.000
_cell.length_c   1.000
_cell.angle_alpha   90.00
_cell.angle_beta   90.00
_cell.angle_gamma   90.00
#
_symmetry.space_group_name_H-M   'P 1'
#
loop_
_entity.id
_entity.type
_entity.pdbx_description
1 polymer ?
#
loop_
_entity_poly.entity_id
_entity_poly.type
_entity_poly.pdbx_seq_one_letter_code
_entity_poly.pdbx_strand_id
1 'polypeptide(L)'
;QPPRPCEDYRWEWKHCRGLRHAFHHYYAHGELPDCGRWRDDYAACRAWEKDRTAAARVPPGPSGPGGGGKHGAVWALRSCPPPDWHRPLDRGAAK
;
A
#
# COMPACT_ATOMS: atom_id res chain seq x y z
N GLN A 1 -4.45 -8.99 -8.89
CA GLN A 1 -2.97 -9.05 -8.84
C GLN A 1 -2.55 -8.26 -7.61
N PRO A 2 -1.83 -8.86 -6.65
CA PRO A 2 -1.32 -8.13 -5.50
C PRO A 2 -0.36 -7.02 -5.97
N PRO A 3 -0.37 -5.85 -5.33
CA PRO A 3 0.45 -4.71 -5.74
C PRO A 3 1.95 -4.95 -5.49
N ARG A 4 2.31 -5.91 -4.63
CA ARG A 4 3.68 -6.29 -4.28
C ARG A 4 3.87 -7.81 -4.31
N PRO A 5 5.11 -8.31 -4.53
CA PRO A 5 5.41 -9.74 -4.45
C PRO A 5 5.18 -10.29 -3.04
N CYS A 6 4.78 -11.56 -2.92
CA CYS A 6 4.47 -12.18 -1.63
C CYS A 6 5.67 -12.24 -0.66
N GLU A 7 6.91 -12.25 -1.17
CA GLU A 7 8.11 -12.21 -0.33
C GLU A 7 8.27 -10.89 0.44
N ASP A 8 7.80 -9.76 -0.12
CA ASP A 8 7.84 -8.47 0.59
C ASP A 8 6.99 -8.53 1.85
N TYR A 9 5.75 -9.03 1.72
CA TYR A 9 4.85 -9.20 2.87
C TYR A 9 5.45 -10.12 3.95
N ARG A 10 6.19 -11.16 3.53
CA ARG A 10 6.90 -12.05 4.46
C ARG A 10 8.03 -11.34 5.19
N TRP A 11 8.80 -10.49 4.49
CA TRP A 11 9.87 -9.70 5.10
C TRP A 11 9.33 -8.67 6.08
N GLU A 12 8.27 -7.96 5.71
CA GLU A 12 7.59 -6.99 6.59
C GLU A 12 7.04 -7.67 7.85
N TRP A 13 6.41 -8.84 7.71
CA TRP A 13 5.94 -9.60 8.87
C TRP A 13 7.07 -9.99 9.82
N LYS A 14 8.23 -10.43 9.29
CA LYS A 14 9.42 -10.72 10.10
C LYS A 14 9.97 -9.47 10.76
N HIS A 15 9.95 -8.34 10.06
CA HIS A 15 10.42 -7.06 10.60
C HIS A 15 9.53 -6.57 11.74
N CYS A 16 8.21 -6.65 11.56
CA CYS A 16 7.22 -6.32 12.59
C CYS A 16 7.45 -7.14 13.87
N ARG A 17 7.75 -8.43 13.73
CA ARG A 17 8.06 -9.31 14.87
C ARG A 17 9.43 -9.07 15.49
N GLY A 18 10.25 -8.18 14.93
CA GLY A 18 11.59 -7.91 15.43
C GLY A 18 11.57 -7.21 16.79
N LEU A 19 12.41 -7.68 17.72
CA LEU A 19 12.59 -7.09 19.06
C LEU A 19 12.83 -5.58 19.02
N ARG A 20 13.62 -5.10 18.05
CA ARG A 20 13.89 -3.67 17.87
C ARG A 20 12.62 -2.90 17.54
N HIS A 21 11.80 -3.40 16.63
CA HIS A 21 10.54 -2.76 16.26
C HIS A 21 9.56 -2.75 17.44
N ALA A 22 9.43 -3.89 18.13
CA ALA A 22 8.58 -3.99 19.32
C ALA A 22 9.01 -3.01 20.42
N PHE A 23 10.32 -2.85 20.67
CA PHE A 23 10.82 -1.90 21.65
C PHE A 23 10.50 -0.45 21.30
N HIS A 24 10.74 -0.04 20.05
CA HIS A 24 10.41 1.32 19.60
C HIS A 24 8.91 1.59 19.64
N HIS A 25 8.09 0.62 19.21
CA HIS A 25 6.64 0.75 19.23
C HIS A 25 6.10 0.87 20.66
N TYR A 26 6.61 0.04 21.57
CA TYR A 26 6.24 0.10 22.99
C TYR A 26 6.66 1.43 23.62
N TYR A 27 7.84 1.95 23.31
CA TYR A 27 8.29 3.24 23.81
C TYR A 27 7.43 4.41 23.30
N ALA A 28 6.99 4.37 22.03
CA ALA A 28 6.21 5.45 21.43
C ALA A 28 4.71 5.39 21.78
N HIS A 29 4.14 4.18 21.85
CA HIS A 29 2.68 3.97 21.93
C HIS A 29 2.23 3.27 23.22
N GLY A 30 3.15 2.70 24.01
CA GLY A 30 2.82 1.93 25.22
C GLY A 30 2.23 0.55 24.96
N GLU A 31 2.12 0.13 23.71
CA GLU A 31 1.52 -1.13 23.29
C GLU A 31 2.46 -1.90 22.37
N LEU A 32 2.28 -3.23 22.31
CA LEU A 32 3.02 -4.07 21.37
C LEU A 32 2.40 -3.95 19.97
N PRO A 33 3.22 -3.94 18.90
CA PRO A 33 2.72 -3.83 17.54
C PRO A 33 1.91 -5.07 17.16
N ASP A 34 0.72 -4.88 16.58
CA ASP A 34 -0.07 -5.98 16.03
C ASP A 34 0.45 -6.41 14.66
N CYS A 35 1.21 -7.50 14.64
CA CYS A 35 1.73 -8.09 13.41
C CYS A 35 0.73 -9.05 12.72
N GLY A 36 -0.51 -9.17 13.23
CA GLY A 36 -1.55 -10.02 12.66
C GLY A 36 -1.90 -9.63 11.22
N ARG A 37 -2.03 -8.33 10.96
CA ARG A 37 -2.39 -7.81 9.62
C ARG A 37 -1.41 -8.27 8.53
N TRP A 38 -0.10 -8.19 8.80
CA TRP A 38 0.93 -8.64 7.86
C TRP A 38 0.90 -10.15 7.59
N ARG A 39 0.55 -10.95 8.59
CA ARG A 39 0.39 -12.40 8.45
C ARG A 39 -0.80 -12.72 7.55
N ASP A 40 -1.91 -12.04 7.76
CA ASP A 40 -3.15 -12.28 7.02
C ASP A 40 -2.99 -11.82 5.56
N ASP A 41 -2.32 -10.69 5.34
CA ASP A 41 -1.94 -10.22 4.00
C ASP A 41 -1.01 -11.20 3.27
N TYR A 42 -0.01 -11.76 3.97
CA TYR A 42 0.86 -12.79 3.41
C TYR A 42 0.09 -14.07 3.05
N ALA A 43 -0.83 -14.50 3.92
CA ALA A 43 -1.66 -15.67 3.67
C ALA A 43 -2.58 -15.46 2.46
N ALA A 44 -3.21 -14.30 2.35
CA ALA A 44 -4.03 -13.91 1.19
C ALA A 44 -3.20 -13.88 -0.10
N CYS A 45 -1.97 -13.33 -0.06
CA CYS A 45 -1.06 -13.32 -1.20
C CYS A 45 -0.69 -14.75 -1.65
N ARG A 46 -0.39 -15.64 -0.69
CA ARG A 46 -0.04 -17.05 -0.98
C ARG A 46 -1.23 -17.85 -1.50
N ALA A 47 -2.44 -17.58 -1.02
CA ALA A 47 -3.65 -18.19 -1.57
C ALA A 47 -3.85 -17.77 -3.03
N TRP A 48 -3.74 -16.47 -3.31
CA TRP A 48 -3.83 -15.94 -4.68
C TRP A 48 -2.79 -16.55 -5.63
N GLU A 49 -1.54 -16.74 -5.18
CA GLU A 49 -0.48 -17.34 -5.99
C GLU A 49 -0.77 -18.81 -6.33
N LYS A 50 -1.32 -19.58 -5.38
CA LYS A 50 -1.75 -20.96 -5.57
C LYS A 50 -2.93 -21.07 -6.54
N ASP A 51 -3.93 -20.21 -6.39
CA ASP A 51 -5.09 -20.19 -7.28
C ASP A 51 -4.69 -19.77 -8.70
N ARG A 52 -3.74 -18.84 -8.83
CA ARG A 52 -3.21 -18.42 -10.13
C ARG A 52 -2.38 -19.51 -10.80
N THR A 53 -1.60 -20.29 -10.06
CA THR A 53 -0.89 -21.46 -10.60
C THR A 53 -1.84 -22.60 -10.96
N ALA A 54 -2.94 -22.77 -10.21
CA ALA A 54 -4.02 -23.69 -10.57
C ALA A 54 -4.78 -23.23 -11.84
N ALA A 55 -5.08 -21.94 -11.95
CA ALA A 55 -5.71 -21.33 -13.12
C ALA A 55 -4.79 -21.31 -14.36
N ALA A 56 -3.46 -21.29 -14.17
CA ALA A 56 -2.49 -21.37 -15.25
C ALA A 56 -2.39 -22.74 -15.94
N ARG A 57 -3.09 -23.77 -15.42
CA ARG A 57 -3.28 -25.05 -16.14
C ARG A 57 -4.35 -24.97 -17.25
N VAL A 58 -5.14 -23.90 -17.29
CA VAL A 58 -5.95 -23.56 -18.44
C VAL A 58 -5.06 -22.79 -19.42
N PRO A 59 -4.94 -23.22 -20.69
CA PRO A 59 -4.08 -22.53 -21.64
C PRO A 59 -4.48 -21.05 -21.69
N PRO A 60 -3.52 -20.12 -21.59
CA PRO A 60 -3.82 -18.71 -21.67
C PRO A 60 -4.34 -18.40 -23.08
N GLY A 61 -5.66 -18.18 -23.20
CA GLY A 61 -6.20 -17.47 -24.35
C GLY A 61 -5.53 -16.09 -24.47
N PRO A 62 -5.41 -15.51 -25.67
CA PRO A 62 -4.58 -14.33 -25.91
C PRO A 62 -5.17 -13.11 -25.19
N SER A 63 -4.76 -12.92 -23.94
CA SER A 63 -4.98 -11.69 -23.19
C SER A 63 -3.69 -10.89 -23.27
N GLY A 64 -3.69 -9.90 -24.17
CA GLY A 64 -2.65 -8.87 -24.19
C GLY A 64 -2.65 -8.05 -22.89
N PRO A 65 -1.59 -7.28 -22.62
CA PRO A 65 -1.54 -6.38 -21.47
C PRO A 65 -2.57 -5.27 -21.65
N GLY A 66 -3.77 -5.49 -21.10
CA GLY A 66 -4.89 -4.56 -21.12
C GLY A 66 -4.65 -3.41 -20.15
N GLY A 67 -4.05 -2.34 -20.67
CA GLY A 67 -4.34 -0.96 -20.29
C GLY A 67 -4.16 -0.61 -18.81
N GLY A 68 -2.93 -0.22 -18.44
CA GLY A 68 -2.78 0.76 -17.38
C GLY A 68 -3.61 1.99 -17.76
N GLY A 69 -4.77 2.13 -17.13
CA GLY A 69 -5.60 3.32 -17.25
C GLY A 69 -4.71 4.50 -16.91
N LYS A 70 -4.48 5.38 -17.90
CA LYS A 70 -3.82 6.65 -17.64
C LYS A 70 -4.68 7.32 -16.58
N HIS A 71 -4.24 7.32 -15.32
CA HIS A 71 -4.86 8.13 -14.31
C HIS A 71 -4.74 9.56 -14.85
N GLY A 72 -5.83 10.10 -15.39
CA GLY A 72 -5.87 11.49 -15.84
C GLY A 72 -5.36 12.31 -14.68
N ALA A 73 -4.33 13.11 -14.91
CA ALA A 73 -3.70 13.85 -13.84
C ALA A 73 -4.78 14.63 -13.10
N VAL A 74 -5.15 14.18 -11.90
CA VAL A 74 -6.15 14.83 -11.03
C VAL A 74 -5.72 16.27 -10.77
N TRP A 75 -4.42 16.53 -10.93
CA TRP A 75 -3.78 17.82 -10.78
C TRP A 75 -3.13 18.24 -12.10
N ALA A 76 -3.63 19.32 -12.69
CA ALA A 76 -2.92 20.01 -13.77
C ALA A 76 -1.61 20.60 -13.22
N LEU A 77 -0.53 20.51 -14.01
CA LEU A 77 0.76 21.13 -13.66
C LEU A 77 0.58 22.65 -13.63
N ARG A 78 0.73 23.25 -12.44
CA ARG A 78 0.58 24.70 -12.27
C ARG A 78 1.85 25.41 -12.73
N SER A 79 1.73 26.37 -13.65
CA SER A 79 2.85 27.18 -14.12
C SER A 79 3.25 28.31 -13.17
N CYS A 80 2.35 28.74 -12.28
CA CYS A 80 2.61 29.78 -11.27
C CYS A 80 1.90 29.44 -9.95
N PRO A 81 2.47 29.86 -8.81
CA PRO A 81 1.79 29.76 -7.52
C PRO A 81 0.51 30.63 -7.53
N PRO A 82 -0.53 30.24 -6.78
CA PRO A 82 -1.72 31.08 -6.60
C PRO A 82 -1.35 32.48 -6.08
N PRO A 83 -1.96 33.56 -6.61
CA PRO A 83 -1.64 34.93 -6.22
C PRO A 83 -1.89 35.22 -4.73
N ASP A 84 -2.74 34.43 -4.09
CA ASP A 84 -3.18 34.62 -2.70
C ASP A 84 -2.40 33.77 -1.70
N TRP A 85 -1.32 33.10 -2.13
CA TRP A 85 -0.59 32.14 -1.27
C TRP A 85 0.04 32.79 -0.02
N HIS A 86 0.30 34.09 -0.07
CA HIS A 86 0.85 34.88 1.02
C HIS A 86 -0.19 35.31 2.07
N ARG A 87 -1.48 35.07 1.83
CA ARG A 87 -2.50 35.50 2.78
C ARG A 87 -2.47 34.60 4.01
N PRO A 88 -2.46 35.16 5.23
CA PRO A 88 -2.61 34.36 6.43
C PRO A 88 -3.93 33.59 6.33
N LEU A 89 -3.89 32.29 6.58
CA LEU A 89 -5.08 31.46 6.58
C LEU A 89 -6.06 32.02 7.61
N ASP A 90 -7.26 32.39 7.18
CA ASP A 90 -8.34 32.78 8.08
C ASP A 90 -8.57 31.63 9.04
N ARG A 91 -8.20 31.84 10.30
CA ARG A 91 -8.33 30.85 11.37
C ARG A 91 -9.79 30.79 11.81
N GLY A 92 -10.68 30.37 10.91
CA GLY A 92 -12.10 30.23 11.21
C GLY A 92 -13.03 30.45 10.03
N ALA A 93 -13.26 29.40 9.23
CA ALA A 93 -14.54 29.17 8.55
C ALA A 93 -14.68 27.68 8.24
N ALA A 94 -14.69 26.86 9.28
CA ALA A 94 -15.36 25.57 9.21
C ALA A 94 -16.85 25.83 9.47
N LYS A 95 -17.65 25.88 8.41
CA LYS A 95 -19.08 25.52 8.38
C LYS A 95 -19.50 25.22 6.96
#